data_AF-A0A7C2J0V6-F1
#
_entry.id   AF-A0A7C2J0V6-F1
#
_cell.length_a   1.000
_cell.length_b   1.000
_cell.length_c   1.000
_cell.angle_alpha   90.00
_cell.angle_beta   90.00
_cell.angle_gamma   90.00
#
_symmetry.space_group_name_H-M   'P 1'
#
loop_
_entity.id
_entity.type
_entity.pdbx_description
1 polymer ?
#
loop_
_entity_poly.entity_id
_entity_poly.type
_entity_poly.pdbx_seq_one_letter_code
_entity_poly.pdbx_strand_id
1 'polypeptide(L)'
;MFRIFLLLLAASCLPRESAAPLSRGRLPAFVLAAEIVFLEDGRTIQAEKTEMIGDRVRIQKLAETIEVPRSAVRSIHRVTSPTASPNVPPPAEVYRDLAQQMTDKIRREIKEGSDRSRGRWH
;
A
#
# COMPACT_ATOMS: atom_id res chain seq x y z
N MET A 1 16.70 -22.45 -55.05
CA MET A 1 18.13 -22.83 -55.02
C MET A 1 18.97 -21.56 -55.09
N PHE A 2 19.87 -21.36 -54.11
CA PHE A 2 20.95 -20.36 -54.04
C PHE A 2 20.55 -18.88 -54.28
N ARG A 3 20.68 -18.01 -53.28
CA ARG A 3 21.94 -17.27 -53.12
C ARG A 3 22.10 -16.73 -51.70
N ILE A 4 23.11 -17.28 -51.05
CA ILE A 4 23.84 -16.70 -49.91
C ILE A 4 24.46 -15.39 -50.40
N PHE A 5 24.21 -14.29 -49.68
CA PHE A 5 25.05 -13.09 -49.77
C PHE A 5 25.75 -12.92 -48.42
N LEU A 6 27.07 -13.09 -48.49
CA LEU A 6 28.06 -12.98 -47.44
C LEU A 6 28.46 -11.49 -47.27
N LEU A 7 29.16 -11.19 -46.16
CA LEU A 7 29.93 -9.98 -45.80
C LEU A 7 29.17 -9.04 -44.84
N LEU A 8 29.42 -9.04 -43.52
CA LEU A 8 30.66 -8.90 -42.73
C LEU A 8 31.27 -7.51 -42.87
N LEU A 9 30.98 -6.61 -41.92
CA LEU A 9 31.91 -5.54 -41.57
C LEU A 9 31.75 -5.12 -40.11
N ALA A 10 32.83 -5.37 -39.37
CA ALA A 10 33.07 -4.85 -38.03
C ALA A 10 33.23 -3.32 -38.08
N ALA A 11 32.59 -2.62 -37.16
CA ALA A 11 32.94 -1.24 -36.82
C ALA A 11 32.84 -1.08 -35.31
N SER A 12 33.95 -1.37 -34.66
CA SER A 12 34.24 -1.02 -33.27
C SER A 12 34.31 0.50 -33.12
N CYS A 13 33.38 1.06 -32.34
CA CYS A 13 33.48 2.40 -31.77
C CYS A 13 32.98 2.37 -30.31
N LEU A 14 33.89 2.11 -29.37
CA LEU A 14 33.83 2.64 -28.01
C LEU A 14 34.93 3.70 -27.94
N PRO A 15 34.70 4.90 -27.38
CA PRO A 15 34.55 5.10 -25.93
C PRO A 15 33.38 6.10 -25.65
N ARG A 16 32.95 6.48 -24.44
CA ARG A 16 33.68 7.01 -23.29
C ARG A 16 32.63 7.41 -22.23
N GLU A 17 33.04 7.37 -20.97
CA GLU A 17 32.37 7.82 -19.74
C GLU A 17 31.21 8.83 -19.87
N SER A 18 30.10 8.54 -19.17
CA SER A 18 29.46 9.52 -18.29
C SER A 18 28.59 8.81 -17.25
N ALA A 19 28.66 9.31 -16.04
CA ALA A 19 28.12 8.78 -14.81
C ALA A 19 26.57 8.78 -14.76
N ALA A 20 26.01 7.75 -14.11
CA ALA A 20 24.85 7.71 -13.19
C ALA A 20 23.56 8.55 -13.44
N PRO A 21 22.41 8.22 -12.81
CA PRO A 21 22.11 7.11 -11.92
C PRO A 21 21.05 6.16 -12.49
N LEU A 22 20.98 5.00 -11.86
CA LEU A 22 19.85 4.06 -11.91
C LEU A 22 18.56 4.83 -11.67
N SER A 23 17.90 5.25 -12.76
CA SER A 23 16.47 5.52 -12.74
C SER A 23 15.84 4.20 -12.40
N ARG A 24 15.61 3.96 -11.11
CA ARG A 24 14.62 3.00 -10.63
C ARG A 24 13.42 3.24 -11.52
N GLY A 25 13.19 2.31 -12.44
CA GLY A 25 11.96 2.22 -13.18
C GLY A 25 10.87 2.18 -12.13
N ARG A 26 10.30 3.36 -11.86
CA ARG A 26 9.01 3.49 -11.23
C ARG A 26 8.11 2.87 -12.27
N LEU A 27 7.93 1.56 -12.17
CA LEU A 27 6.81 0.88 -12.79
C LEU A 27 5.62 1.78 -12.47
N PRO A 28 4.86 2.24 -13.48
CA PRO A 28 3.66 2.99 -13.18
C PRO A 28 2.89 2.14 -12.18
N ALA A 29 2.70 2.68 -10.98
CA ALA A 29 1.71 2.15 -10.08
C ALA A 29 0.40 2.32 -10.84
N PHE A 30 0.02 1.31 -11.62
CA PHE A 30 -1.32 1.13 -12.09
C PHE A 30 -2.14 0.95 -10.82
N VAL A 31 -2.51 2.09 -10.23
CA VAL A 31 -3.60 2.17 -9.28
C VAL A 31 -4.84 2.00 -10.16
N LEU A 32 -5.06 0.77 -10.63
CA LEU A 32 -6.38 0.35 -11.04
C LEU A 32 -7.21 0.54 -9.78
N ALA A 33 -8.19 1.42 -9.84
CA ALA A 33 -9.12 1.65 -8.75
C ALA A 33 -9.88 0.35 -8.52
N ALA A 34 -9.31 -0.53 -7.69
CA ALA A 34 -9.87 -1.84 -7.47
C ALA A 34 -11.12 -1.67 -6.60
N GLU A 35 -12.25 -2.18 -7.07
CA GLU A 35 -13.45 -2.33 -6.28
C GLU A 35 -13.55 -3.79 -5.81
N ILE A 36 -13.98 -3.97 -4.58
CA ILE A 36 -14.29 -5.29 -4.02
C ILE A 36 -15.81 -5.40 -4.02
N VAL A 37 -16.31 -6.36 -4.80
CA VAL A 37 -17.73 -6.69 -4.88
C VAL A 37 -17.99 -7.92 -4.01
N PHE A 38 -18.87 -7.78 -3.03
CA PHE A 38 -19.34 -8.87 -2.19
C PHE A 38 -20.69 -9.36 -2.73
N LEU A 39 -20.78 -10.66 -2.98
CA LEU A 39 -22.01 -11.30 -3.44
C LEU A 39 -22.80 -11.86 -2.26
N GLU A 40 -24.11 -12.06 -2.46
CA GLU A 40 -25.01 -12.66 -1.47
C GLU A 40 -24.65 -14.13 -1.14
N ASP A 41 -24.02 -14.84 -2.08
CA ASP A 41 -23.55 -16.21 -1.87
C ASP A 41 -22.24 -16.29 -1.06
N GLY A 42 -21.73 -15.16 -0.58
CA GLY A 42 -20.50 -15.06 0.20
C GLY A 42 -19.21 -15.01 -0.62
N ARG A 43 -19.28 -15.09 -1.96
CA ARG A 43 -18.11 -14.88 -2.81
C ARG A 43 -17.73 -13.40 -2.88
N THR A 44 -16.43 -13.19 -3.07
CA THR A 44 -15.85 -11.85 -3.22
C THR A 44 -15.15 -11.75 -4.57
N ILE A 45 -15.38 -10.67 -5.29
CA ILE A 45 -14.81 -10.42 -6.61
C ILE A 45 -14.02 -9.13 -6.58
N GLN A 46 -12.75 -9.21 -6.98
CA GLN A 46 -11.95 -8.02 -7.26
C GLN A 46 -12.25 -7.54 -8.69
N ALA A 47 -12.72 -6.30 -8.79
CA ALA A 47 -13.09 -5.64 -10.02
C ALA A 47 -12.18 -4.44 -10.25
N GLU A 48 -11.85 -4.15 -11.50
CA GLU A 48 -11.24 -2.87 -11.90
C GLU A 48 -12.29 -1.77 -11.97
N LYS A 49 -13.53 -2.13 -12.31
CA LYS A 49 -14.64 -1.21 -12.42
C LYS A 49 -15.95 -1.95 -12.28
N THR A 50 -16.88 -1.36 -11.55
CA THR A 50 -18.25 -1.85 -11.42
C THR A 50 -19.22 -0.78 -11.92
N GLU A 51 -20.15 -1.19 -12.78
CA GLU A 51 -21.20 -0.32 -13.30
C GLU A 51 -22.58 -0.94 -13.05
N MET A 52 -23.53 -0.15 -12.56
CA MET A 52 -24.93 -0.57 -12.45
C MET A 52 -25.68 -0.19 -13.74
N ILE A 53 -26.20 -1.19 -14.43
CA ILE A 53 -26.96 -1.06 -15.67
C ILE A 53 -28.35 -1.64 -15.43
N GLY A 54 -29.29 -0.78 -15.01
CA GLY A 54 -30.63 -1.20 -14.60
C GLY A 54 -30.58 -2.19 -13.45
N ASP A 55 -31.10 -3.40 -13.69
CA ASP A 55 -31.17 -4.51 -12.71
C ASP A 55 -29.93 -5.40 -12.72
N ARG A 56 -28.91 -5.07 -13.52
CA ARG A 56 -27.67 -5.83 -13.58
C ARG A 56 -26.49 -4.99 -13.13
N VAL A 57 -25.47 -5.68 -12.63
CA VAL A 57 -24.19 -5.12 -12.25
C VAL A 57 -23.15 -5.72 -13.17
N ARG A 58 -22.53 -4.86 -13.98
CA ARG A 58 -21.43 -5.20 -14.86
C ARG A 58 -20.13 -5.04 -14.09
N ILE A 59 -19.41 -6.15 -13.92
CA ILE A 59 -18.16 -6.22 -13.16
C ILE A 59 -17.03 -6.46 -14.16
N GLN A 60 -16.17 -5.47 -14.33
CA GLN A 60 -14.96 -5.58 -15.15
C GLN A 60 -13.81 -6.09 -14.29
N LYS A 61 -13.19 -7.20 -14.71
CA LYS A 61 -11.96 -7.75 -14.16
C LYS A 61 -10.84 -7.59 -15.19
N LEU A 62 -9.60 -7.81 -14.76
CA LEU A 62 -8.39 -7.76 -15.61
C LEU A 62 -8.51 -8.59 -16.91
N ALA A 63 -9.10 -9.79 -16.83
CA ALA A 63 -9.15 -10.74 -17.95
C ALA A 63 -10.54 -10.86 -18.59
N GLU A 64 -11.59 -10.42 -17.90
CA GLU A 64 -12.97 -10.69 -18.32
C GLU A 64 -13.95 -9.66 -17.77
N THR A 65 -15.10 -9.54 -18.42
CA THR A 65 -16.25 -8.81 -17.89
C THR A 65 -17.36 -9.81 -17.61
N ILE A 66 -17.95 -9.73 -16.43
CA ILE A 66 -19.10 -10.54 -16.05
C ILE A 66 -20.30 -9.65 -15.72
N GLU A 67 -21.51 -10.16 -15.90
CA GLU A 67 -22.73 -9.46 -15.55
C GLU A 67 -23.57 -10.28 -14.59
N VAL A 68 -23.78 -9.76 -13.40
CA VAL A 68 -24.57 -10.40 -12.36
C VAL A 68 -25.87 -9.63 -12.11
N PRO A 69 -26.95 -10.28 -11.66
CA PRO A 69 -28.14 -9.58 -11.18
C PRO A 69 -27.78 -8.68 -9.99
N ARG A 70 -28.43 -7.52 -9.89
CA ARG A 70 -28.25 -6.61 -8.74
C ARG A 70 -28.63 -7.26 -7.42
N SER A 71 -29.64 -8.13 -7.42
CA SER A 71 -30.05 -8.91 -6.26
C SER A 71 -28.99 -9.91 -5.78
N ALA A 72 -28.01 -10.24 -6.60
CA ALA A 72 -26.89 -11.11 -6.21
C ALA A 72 -25.72 -10.33 -5.59
N VAL A 73 -25.73 -9.00 -5.65
CA VAL A 73 -24.67 -8.14 -5.11
C VAL A 73 -25.10 -7.60 -3.75
N ARG A 74 -24.33 -7.92 -2.72
CA ARG A 74 -24.54 -7.49 -1.35
C ARG A 74 -23.98 -6.09 -1.11
N SER A 75 -22.72 -5.86 -1.48
CA SER A 75 -22.07 -4.56 -1.33
C SER A 75 -20.88 -4.38 -2.27
N ILE A 76 -20.54 -3.13 -2.56
CA ILE A 76 -19.40 -2.74 -3.40
C ILE A 76 -18.57 -1.74 -2.62
N HIS A 77 -17.27 -2.01 -2.46
CA HIS A 77 -16.35 -1.16 -1.72
C HIS A 77 -15.16 -0.78 -2.58
N ARG A 78 -14.81 0.51 -2.61
CA ARG A 78 -13.60 0.98 -3.29
C ARG A 78 -12.38 0.68 -2.43
N VAL A 79 -11.36 0.09 -3.04
CA VAL A 79 -10.03 -0.05 -2.44
C VAL A 79 -9.27 1.23 -2.71
N THR A 80 -9.36 2.16 -1.77
CA THR A 80 -8.45 3.29 -1.69
C THR A 80 -7.36 2.96 -0.69
N SER A 81 -6.10 3.14 -1.04
CA SER A 81 -5.01 3.05 -0.06
C SER A 81 -5.31 4.00 1.10
N PRO A 82 -5.15 3.56 2.35
CA PRO A 82 -5.31 4.44 3.50
C PRO A 82 -4.39 5.63 3.33
N THR A 83 -4.97 6.83 3.28
CA THR A 83 -4.20 8.07 3.20
C THR A 83 -3.84 8.47 4.61
N ALA A 84 -2.53 8.53 4.91
CA ALA A 84 -2.06 9.09 6.17
C ALA A 84 -2.50 10.57 6.23
N SER A 85 -3.25 10.93 7.27
CA SER A 85 -3.64 12.33 7.47
C SER A 85 -2.39 13.13 7.83
N PRO A 86 -2.14 14.29 7.19
CA PRO A 86 -0.97 15.12 7.49
C PRO A 86 -1.03 15.73 8.90
N ASN A 87 -2.20 15.73 9.54
CA ASN A 87 -2.41 16.30 10.87
C ASN A 87 -2.23 15.27 12.01
N VAL A 88 -1.93 14.01 11.69
CA VAL A 88 -1.71 12.96 12.68
C VAL A 88 -0.20 12.72 12.78
N PRO A 89 0.40 12.84 13.99
CA PRO A 89 1.82 12.58 14.15
C PRO A 89 2.15 11.16 13.64
N PRO A 90 3.28 10.98 12.95
CA PRO A 90 3.75 9.66 12.55
C PRO A 90 3.71 8.68 13.74
N PRO A 91 3.37 7.40 13.53
CA PRO A 91 3.31 6.43 14.63
C PRO A 91 4.58 6.40 15.49
N ALA A 92 5.75 6.63 14.88
CA ALA A 92 7.03 6.72 15.58
C ALA A 92 7.08 7.82 16.64
N GLU A 93 6.45 8.97 16.39
CA GLU A 93 6.38 10.08 17.35
C GLU A 93 5.44 9.74 18.51
N VAL A 94 4.27 9.16 18.21
CA VAL A 94 3.33 8.68 19.23
C VAL A 94 3.99 7.67 20.17
N TYR A 95 4.73 6.70 19.62
CA TYR A 95 5.43 5.71 20.43
C TYR A 95 6.57 6.29 21.25
N ARG A 96 7.28 7.30 20.73
CA ARG A 96 8.34 8.00 21.46
C ARG A 96 7.79 8.73 22.68
N ASP A 97 6.70 9.47 22.50
CA ASP A 97 6.06 10.23 23.58
C ASP A 97 5.52 9.28 24.66
N LEU A 98 4.93 8.16 24.27
CA LEU A 98 4.45 7.14 25.21
C LEU A 98 5.59 6.58 26.06
N ALA A 99 6.74 6.27 25.45
CA ALA A 99 7.91 5.76 26.17
C ALA A 99 8.47 6.78 27.17
N GLN A 100 8.48 8.06 26.81
CA GLN A 100 8.89 9.14 27.70
C GLN A 100 7.91 9.29 28.88
N GLN A 101 6.60 9.32 28.61
CA GLN A 101 5.58 9.40 29.66
C GLN A 101 5.67 8.24 30.66
N MET A 102 5.91 7.01 30.19
CA MET A 102 6.12 5.86 31.07
C MET A 102 7.38 6.01 31.93
N THR A 103 8.47 6.49 31.34
CA THR A 103 9.73 6.72 32.06
C THR A 103 9.55 7.77 33.16
N ASP A 104 8.86 8.87 32.86
CA ASP A 104 8.61 9.94 33.81
C ASP A 104 7.67 9.52 34.95
N LYS A 105 6.68 8.67 34.63
CA LYS A 105 5.83 8.05 35.63
C LYS A 105 6.64 7.18 36.60
N ILE A 106 7.47 6.28 36.06
CA ILE A 106 8.33 5.39 36.88
C ILE A 106 9.25 6.21 37.77
N ARG A 107 9.91 7.23 37.22
CA ARG A 107 10.82 8.11 37.98
C ARG A 107 10.09 8.79 39.14
N ARG A 108 8.85 9.24 38.92
CA ARG A 108 8.02 9.87 39.95
C ARG A 108 7.61 8.89 41.05
N GLU A 109 7.15 7.71 40.68
CA GLU A 109 6.77 6.65 41.63
C GLU A 109 7.95 6.22 42.52
N ILE A 110 9.15 6.08 41.95
CA ILE A 110 10.38 5.78 42.71
C ILE A 110 10.68 6.89 43.71
N LYS A 111 10.59 8.17 43.28
CA LYS A 111 10.86 9.32 44.15
C LYS A 111 9.83 9.41 45.28
N GLU A 112 8.54 9.31 44.98
CA GLU A 112 7.46 9.34 45.98
C GLU A 112 7.52 8.13 46.93
N GLY A 113 7.89 6.94 46.44
CA GLY A 113 8.11 5.75 47.26
C GLY A 113 9.31 5.88 48.21
N SER A 114 10.38 6.55 47.77
CA SER A 114 11.53 6.89 48.60
C SER A 114 11.17 7.90 49.70
N ASP A 115 10.33 8.90 49.40
CA ASP A 115 9.95 9.92 50.38
C ASP A 115 8.95 9.37 51.42
N ARG A 116 8.01 8.49 51.02
CA ARG A 116 7.11 7.79 51.96
C ARG A 116 7.81 6.78 52.88
N SER A 117 8.91 6.17 52.43
CA SER A 117 9.68 5.23 53.25
C SER A 117 10.60 5.94 54.25
N ARG A 118 11.07 7.16 53.96
CA ARG A 118 11.86 7.97 54.90
C ARG A 118 11.01 8.68 55.96
N GLY A 119 9.78 9.08 55.66
CA GLY A 119 8.87 9.72 56.63
C GLY A 119 8.23 8.79 57.67
N ARG A 120 8.51 7.47 57.63
CA ARG A 120 7.93 6.45 58.53
C ARG A 120 8.80 6.14 59.77
N TRP A 121 9.95 6.81 59.92
CA TRP A 121 10.84 6.67 61.07
C TRP A 121 11.01 8.02 61.79
N HIS A 122 9.92 8.52 62.39
CA HIS A 122 9.95 9.56 63.41
C HIS A 122 8.78 9.34 64.37
#